data_AF-A0A1Q4UVZ7-F1
#
_entry.id   AF-A0A1Q4UVZ7-F1
#
_cell.length_a   1.000
_cell.length_b   1.000
_cell.length_c   1.000
_cell.angle_alpha   90.00
_cell.angle_beta   90.00
_cell.angle_gamma   90.00
#
_symmetry.space_group_name_H-M   'P 1'
#
loop_
_entity.id
_entity.type
_entity.pdbx_description
1 polymer ?
#
loop_
_entity_poly.entity_id
_entity_poly.type
_entity_poly.pdbx_seq_one_letter_code
_entity_poly.pdbx_strand_id
1 'polypeptide(L)'
;MPSKSVPFSVRLPAKDADFIASLEIPGAVTPSDKIRQIISDARLRNQVGQDFNEVLKAVQEDLRPSVDNLRNLEREADMQSELMHYFADWLCETLAEFMCSPEKTDDLVKYEARLAQRTVKLTEYILRLAITEDAPCFNPGLMTNTTKRIVELAHVIEARNKEEKANV
;
A
#
# COMPACT_ATOMS: atom_id res chain seq x y z
N MET A 1 -13.45 18.92 -29.15
CA MET A 1 -14.91 19.15 -29.11
C MET A 1 -15.35 18.97 -27.67
N PRO A 2 -16.10 19.90 -27.04
CA PRO A 2 -16.54 19.74 -25.66
C PRO A 2 -17.52 18.57 -25.61
N SER A 3 -17.20 17.54 -24.82
CA SER A 3 -18.07 16.37 -24.66
C SER A 3 -19.40 16.83 -24.05
N LYS A 4 -20.48 16.70 -24.80
CA LYS A 4 -21.83 17.07 -24.37
C LYS A 4 -22.20 16.18 -23.17
N SER A 5 -22.44 16.77 -22.00
CA SER A 5 -22.97 16.05 -20.84
C SER A 5 -24.36 15.50 -21.18
N VAL A 6 -24.53 14.18 -21.11
CA VAL A 6 -25.82 13.51 -21.31
C VAL A 6 -26.53 13.39 -19.95
N PRO A 7 -27.79 13.84 -19.81
CA PRO A 7 -28.51 13.69 -18.56
C PRO A 7 -28.76 12.20 -18.25
N PHE A 8 -28.39 11.78 -17.04
CA PHE A 8 -28.57 10.42 -16.54
C PHE A 8 -29.50 10.46 -15.34
N SER A 9 -30.69 9.87 -15.48
CA SER A 9 -31.72 9.84 -14.42
C SER A 9 -31.85 8.43 -13.86
N VAL A 10 -31.63 8.29 -12.55
CA VAL A 10 -31.69 7.01 -11.83
C VAL A 10 -32.50 7.18 -10.55
N ARG A 11 -33.27 6.16 -10.19
CA ARG A 11 -33.96 6.10 -8.89
C ARG A 11 -33.06 5.40 -7.88
N LEU A 12 -32.67 6.12 -6.85
CA LEU A 12 -31.88 5.60 -5.73
C LEU A 12 -32.75 5.53 -4.47
N PRO A 13 -32.55 4.53 -3.60
CA PRO A 13 -33.04 4.56 -2.23
C PRO A 13 -32.55 5.83 -1.51
N ALA A 14 -33.38 6.38 -0.61
CA ALA A 14 -33.04 7.62 0.12
C ALA A 14 -31.68 7.52 0.82
N LYS A 15 -31.40 6.39 1.49
CA LYS A 15 -30.11 6.12 2.15
C LYS A 15 -28.89 6.24 1.24
N ASP A 16 -29.01 5.87 -0.05
CA ASP A 16 -27.89 5.86 -0.98
C ASP A 16 -27.68 7.27 -1.55
N ALA A 17 -28.76 8.04 -1.73
CA ALA A 17 -28.69 9.46 -2.09
C ALA A 17 -28.06 10.29 -0.96
N ASP A 18 -28.44 10.03 0.29
CA ASP A 18 -27.88 10.70 1.47
C ASP A 18 -26.39 10.38 1.62
N PHE A 19 -25.99 9.12 1.40
CA PHE A 19 -24.58 8.73 1.41
C PHE A 19 -23.76 9.48 0.35
N ILE A 20 -24.23 9.53 -0.90
CA ILE A 20 -23.55 10.28 -1.96
C ILE A 20 -23.46 11.76 -1.60
N ALA A 21 -24.51 12.33 -0.99
CA ALA A 21 -24.50 13.72 -0.54
C ALA A 21 -23.48 13.95 0.58
N SER A 22 -23.27 12.99 1.49
CA SER A 22 -22.30 13.09 2.59
C SER A 22 -20.85 12.82 2.20
N LEU A 23 -20.57 12.23 1.03
CA LEU A 23 -19.20 11.93 0.60
C LEU A 23 -18.36 13.21 0.47
N GLU A 24 -17.21 13.26 1.13
CA GLU A 24 -16.23 14.32 0.98
C GLU A 24 -15.17 13.88 -0.04
N ILE A 25 -15.28 14.38 -1.27
CA ILE A 25 -14.32 14.09 -2.34
C ILE A 25 -13.65 15.42 -2.73
N PRO A 26 -12.30 15.51 -2.69
CA PRO A 26 -11.59 16.73 -3.06
C PRO A 26 -12.01 17.27 -4.42
N GLY A 27 -12.47 18.53 -4.47
CA GLY A 27 -12.89 19.19 -5.72
C GLY A 27 -14.28 18.81 -6.23
N ALA A 28 -15.05 17.96 -5.53
CA ALA A 28 -16.42 17.60 -5.92
C ALA A 28 -17.44 18.08 -4.88
N VAL A 29 -18.14 19.17 -5.22
CA VAL A 29 -19.12 19.81 -4.32
C VAL A 29 -20.53 19.33 -4.60
N THR A 30 -20.93 19.23 -5.88
CA THR A 30 -22.30 18.84 -6.24
C THR A 30 -22.46 17.32 -6.29
N PRO A 31 -23.67 16.77 -6.09
CA PRO A 31 -23.92 15.34 -6.27
C PRO A 31 -23.50 14.83 -7.66
N SER A 32 -23.65 15.65 -8.70
CA SER A 32 -23.19 15.31 -10.06
C SER A 32 -21.66 15.27 -10.16
N ASP A 33 -20.93 16.12 -9.45
CA ASP A 33 -19.46 16.05 -9.37
C ASP A 33 -19.01 14.78 -8.66
N LYS A 34 -19.66 14.44 -7.54
CA LYS A 34 -19.37 13.24 -6.76
C LYS A 34 -19.62 11.97 -7.59
N ILE A 35 -20.74 11.91 -8.31
CA ILE A 35 -21.02 10.81 -9.25
C ILE A 35 -19.97 10.72 -10.35
N ARG A 36 -19.53 11.86 -10.91
CA ARG A 36 -18.46 11.87 -11.92
C ARG A 36 -17.14 11.32 -11.37
N GLN A 37 -16.78 11.67 -10.14
CA GLN A 37 -15.59 11.12 -9.48
C GLN A 37 -15.73 9.62 -9.24
N ILE A 38 -16.85 9.16 -8.68
CA ILE A 38 -17.12 7.71 -8.49
C ILE A 38 -17.01 6.94 -9.81
N ILE A 39 -17.55 7.49 -10.90
CA ILE A 39 -17.42 6.88 -12.25
C ILE A 39 -15.97 6.91 -12.74
N SER A 40 -15.23 8.00 -12.49
CA SER A 40 -13.81 8.11 -12.82
C SER A 40 -13.02 7.03 -12.08
N ASP A 41 -13.24 6.86 -10.78
CA ASP A 41 -12.57 5.85 -9.96
C ASP A 41 -12.95 4.44 -10.39
N ALA A 42 -14.22 4.22 -10.77
CA ALA A 42 -14.67 2.94 -11.33
C ALA A 42 -14.04 2.66 -12.70
N ARG A 43 -13.82 3.69 -13.54
CA ARG A 43 -13.13 3.55 -14.83
C ARG A 43 -11.65 3.27 -14.63
N LEU A 44 -11.00 4.00 -13.72
CA LEU A 44 -9.61 3.78 -13.34
C LEU A 44 -9.47 2.31 -12.96
N ARG A 45 -10.22 1.82 -11.96
CA ARG A 45 -10.21 0.42 -11.52
C ARG A 45 -10.46 -0.64 -12.62
N ASN A 46 -11.08 -0.28 -13.74
CA ASN A 46 -11.34 -1.17 -14.87
C ASN A 46 -10.32 -1.07 -16.02
N GLN A 47 -9.39 -0.11 -15.98
CA GLN A 47 -8.32 -0.02 -16.96
C GLN A 47 -7.20 -1.00 -16.61
N VAL A 48 -6.90 -1.90 -17.55
CA VAL A 48 -5.67 -2.71 -17.54
C VAL A 48 -4.55 -1.84 -18.10
N GLY A 49 -3.34 -1.90 -17.53
CA GLY A 49 -2.20 -1.08 -17.96
C GLY A 49 -2.12 0.31 -17.37
N GLN A 50 -2.58 0.50 -16.13
CA GLN A 50 -2.54 1.79 -15.44
C GLN A 50 -1.09 2.26 -15.21
N ASP A 51 -0.86 3.57 -15.32
CA ASP A 51 0.43 4.16 -14.95
C ASP A 51 0.67 3.98 -13.45
N PHE A 52 1.80 3.36 -13.10
CA PHE A 52 2.16 3.05 -11.72
C PHE A 52 2.11 4.28 -10.80
N ASN A 53 2.54 5.45 -11.27
CA ASN A 53 2.58 6.65 -10.43
C ASN A 53 1.18 7.20 -10.15
N GLU A 54 0.27 7.11 -11.13
CA GLU A 54 -1.13 7.52 -10.94
C GLU A 54 -1.83 6.62 -9.93
N VAL A 55 -1.63 5.30 -10.04
CA VAL A 55 -2.19 4.32 -9.11
C VAL A 55 -1.60 4.48 -7.72
N LEU A 56 -0.28 4.64 -7.61
CA LEU A 56 0.39 4.86 -6.33
C LEU A 56 -0.16 6.10 -5.63
N LYS A 57 -0.33 7.20 -6.37
CA LYS A 57 -0.90 8.43 -5.82
C LYS A 57 -2.33 8.22 -5.31
N ALA A 58 -3.18 7.51 -6.06
CA ALA A 58 -4.54 7.20 -5.64
C ALA A 58 -4.56 6.35 -4.36
N VAL A 59 -3.74 5.30 -4.29
CA VAL A 59 -3.64 4.43 -3.09
C VAL A 59 -3.12 5.21 -1.88
N GLN A 60 -2.15 6.12 -2.08
CA GLN A 60 -1.64 6.99 -1.01
C GLN A 60 -2.71 7.96 -0.53
N GLU A 61 -3.50 8.57 -1.42
CA GLU A 61 -4.62 9.45 -1.06
C GLU A 61 -5.69 8.70 -0.27
N ASP A 62 -5.99 7.45 -0.64
CA ASP A 62 -6.92 6.58 0.08
C ASP A 62 -6.43 6.22 1.49
N LEU A 63 -5.14 5.91 1.65
CA LEU A 63 -4.57 5.53 2.95
C LEU A 63 -4.29 6.73 3.86
N ARG A 64 -4.15 7.93 3.29
CA ARG A 64 -3.73 9.15 3.98
C ARG A 64 -4.53 9.47 5.25
N PRO A 65 -5.88 9.40 5.30
CA PRO A 65 -6.62 9.70 6.52
C PRO A 65 -6.23 8.79 7.69
N SER A 66 -5.94 7.52 7.43
CA SER A 66 -5.51 6.55 8.44
C SER A 66 -4.10 6.87 8.96
N VAL A 67 -3.18 7.23 8.07
CA VAL A 67 -1.80 7.62 8.43
C VAL A 67 -1.78 8.94 9.19
N ASP A 68 -2.58 9.92 8.77
CA ASP A 68 -2.67 11.21 9.46
C ASP A 68 -3.30 11.06 10.85
N ASN A 69 -4.32 10.19 11.00
CA ASN A 69 -4.87 9.84 12.31
C ASN A 69 -3.83 9.15 13.21
N LEU A 70 -3.06 8.19 12.67
CA LEU A 70 -1.96 7.55 13.40
C LEU A 70 -0.93 8.59 13.89
N ARG A 71 -0.50 9.51 13.02
CA ARG A 71 0.45 10.58 13.38
C ARG A 71 -0.07 11.50 14.47
N ASN A 72 -1.38 11.77 14.49
CA ASN A 72 -1.99 12.58 15.55
C ASN A 72 -1.92 11.84 16.89
N LEU A 73 -2.27 10.56 16.92
CA LEU A 73 -2.16 9.73 18.14
C LEU A 73 -0.72 9.59 18.63
N GLU A 74 0.24 9.44 17.71
CA GLU A 74 1.67 9.40 18.01
C GLU A 74 2.16 10.71 18.67
N ARG A 75 1.73 11.87 18.15
CA ARG A 75 2.05 13.18 18.74
C ARG A 75 1.44 13.36 20.12
N GLU A 76 0.21 12.90 20.33
CA GLU A 76 -0.46 12.96 21.63
C GLU A 76 0.25 12.07 22.67
N ALA A 77 0.79 10.93 22.24
CA ALA A 77 1.48 9.98 23.10
C ALA A 77 2.99 10.29 23.28
N ASP A 78 3.54 11.28 22.58
CA ASP A 78 4.99 11.55 22.49
C ASP A 78 5.81 10.29 22.12
N MET A 79 5.24 9.46 21.23
CA MET A 79 5.82 8.20 20.77
C MET A 79 5.64 8.07 19.26
N GLN A 80 6.67 7.61 18.56
CA GLN A 80 6.62 7.40 17.11
C GLN A 80 6.99 5.96 16.75
N SER A 81 6.28 5.37 15.79
CA SER A 81 6.57 4.04 15.28
C SER A 81 7.05 4.08 13.83
N GLU A 82 8.36 4.12 13.60
CA GLU A 82 8.95 4.07 12.26
C GLU A 82 8.50 2.84 11.45
N LEU A 83 8.33 1.70 12.12
CA LEU A 83 7.80 0.48 11.50
C LEU A 83 6.45 0.72 10.81
N MET A 84 5.55 1.48 11.44
CA MET A 84 4.20 1.70 10.94
C MET A 84 4.20 2.63 9.73
N HIS A 85 5.01 3.68 9.76
CA HIS A 85 5.16 4.60 8.61
C HIS A 85 5.81 3.90 7.42
N TYR A 86 6.92 3.18 7.65
CA TYR A 86 7.57 2.44 6.58
C TYR A 86 6.65 1.37 5.98
N PHE A 87 5.90 0.64 6.83
CA PHE A 87 4.99 -0.39 6.36
C PHE A 87 3.82 0.20 5.57
N ALA A 88 3.30 1.37 5.96
CA ALA A 88 2.26 2.08 5.20
C ALA A 88 2.75 2.46 3.80
N ASP A 89 3.96 3.01 3.67
CA ASP A 89 4.55 3.36 2.38
C ASP A 89 4.79 2.11 1.52
N TRP A 90 5.38 1.05 2.10
CA TRP A 90 5.60 -0.23 1.43
C TRP A 90 4.29 -0.89 0.96
N LEU A 91 3.23 -0.78 1.76
CA LEU A 91 1.91 -1.32 1.43
C LEU A 91 1.32 -0.59 0.23
N CYS A 92 1.37 0.75 0.19
CA CYS A 92 0.91 1.55 -0.94
C CYS A 92 1.62 1.16 -2.24
N GLU A 93 2.95 1.05 -2.19
CA GLU A 93 3.75 0.64 -3.35
C GLU A 93 3.41 -0.77 -3.83
N THR A 94 3.24 -1.71 -2.91
CA THR A 94 2.92 -3.11 -3.22
C THR A 94 1.52 -3.22 -3.83
N LEU A 95 0.54 -2.53 -3.26
CA LEU A 95 -0.83 -2.47 -3.79
C LEU A 95 -0.84 -1.88 -5.20
N ALA A 96 -0.12 -0.78 -5.42
CA ALA A 96 -0.03 -0.17 -6.75
C ALA A 96 0.58 -1.14 -7.77
N GLU A 97 1.62 -1.89 -7.40
CA GLU A 97 2.22 -2.91 -8.27
C GLU A 97 1.20 -3.98 -8.69
N PHE A 98 0.39 -4.47 -7.75
CA PHE A 98 -0.65 -5.46 -8.03
C PHE A 98 -1.78 -4.92 -8.90
N MET A 99 -2.19 -3.66 -8.68
CA MET A 99 -3.22 -3.00 -9.48
C MET A 99 -2.75 -2.75 -10.93
N CYS A 100 -1.47 -2.43 -11.13
CA CYS A 100 -0.84 -2.29 -12.44
C CYS A 100 -0.51 -3.62 -13.15
N SER A 101 -1.12 -4.74 -12.72
CA SER A 101 -0.91 -6.12 -13.19
C SER A 101 -0.31 -6.26 -14.59
N PRO A 102 0.67 -7.15 -14.80
CA PRO A 102 1.32 -7.32 -16.10
C PRO A 102 0.30 -7.69 -17.19
N GLU A 103 0.41 -7.02 -18.34
CA GLU A 103 -0.50 -7.24 -19.48
C GLU A 103 -0.12 -8.46 -20.33
N LYS A 104 1.18 -8.79 -20.34
CA LYS A 104 1.77 -9.82 -21.20
C LYS A 104 2.51 -10.86 -20.37
N THR A 105 2.47 -12.10 -20.83
CA THR A 105 3.19 -13.23 -20.23
C THR A 105 4.69 -12.96 -20.13
N ASP A 106 5.27 -12.27 -21.12
CA ASP A 106 6.71 -11.93 -21.15
C ASP A 106 7.14 -10.99 -20.02
N ASP A 107 6.20 -10.26 -19.41
CA ASP A 107 6.49 -9.34 -18.30
C ASP A 107 6.38 -10.02 -16.92
N LEU A 108 5.90 -11.27 -16.85
CA LEU A 108 5.71 -11.99 -15.58
C LEU A 108 7.02 -12.15 -14.80
N VAL A 109 8.14 -12.46 -15.48
CA VAL A 109 9.45 -12.60 -14.83
C VAL A 109 9.92 -11.28 -14.24
N LYS A 110 9.71 -10.16 -14.95
CA LYS A 110 10.06 -8.83 -14.44
C LYS A 110 9.15 -8.41 -13.29
N TYR A 111 7.86 -8.76 -13.38
CA TYR A 111 6.88 -8.49 -12.35
C TYR A 111 7.21 -9.24 -11.05
N GLU A 112 7.52 -10.55 -11.15
CA GLU A 112 8.00 -11.36 -10.03
C GLU A 112 9.26 -10.76 -9.40
N ALA A 113 10.25 -10.37 -10.22
CA ALA A 113 11.47 -9.76 -9.73
C ALA A 113 11.23 -8.45 -8.94
N ARG A 114 10.28 -7.60 -9.40
CA ARG A 114 9.93 -6.36 -8.70
C ARG A 114 9.27 -6.64 -7.34
N LEU A 115 8.32 -7.58 -7.29
CA LEU A 115 7.68 -7.98 -6.03
C LEU A 115 8.66 -8.63 -5.05
N ALA A 116 9.56 -9.48 -5.55
CA ALA A 116 10.62 -10.09 -4.77
C ALA A 116 11.54 -9.01 -4.17
N GLN A 117 11.97 -8.04 -4.98
CA GLN A 117 12.81 -6.93 -4.52
C GLN A 117 12.12 -6.09 -3.44
N ARG A 118 10.81 -5.81 -3.57
CA ARG A 118 10.04 -5.09 -2.54
C ARG A 118 9.96 -5.89 -1.23
N THR A 119 9.75 -7.20 -1.31
CA THR A 119 9.70 -8.08 -0.13
C THR A 119 11.05 -8.14 0.59
N VAL A 120 12.14 -8.20 -0.17
CA VAL A 120 13.51 -8.17 0.37
C VAL A 120 13.79 -6.84 1.08
N LYS A 121 13.43 -5.69 0.47
CA LYS A 121 13.59 -4.37 1.10
C LYS A 121 12.86 -4.26 2.44
N LEU A 122 11.61 -4.74 2.49
CA LEU A 122 10.84 -4.77 3.74
C LEU A 122 11.54 -5.63 4.79
N THR A 123 12.01 -6.82 4.39
CA THR A 123 12.71 -7.74 5.29
C THR A 123 14.01 -7.11 5.82
N GLU A 124 14.79 -6.47 4.96
CA GLU A 124 16.02 -5.76 5.34
C GLU A 124 15.72 -4.64 6.35
N TYR A 125 14.67 -3.86 6.12
CA TYR A 125 14.27 -2.79 7.03
C TYR A 125 13.83 -3.32 8.40
N ILE A 126 13.02 -4.38 8.43
CA ILE A 126 12.60 -5.07 9.67
C ILE A 126 13.82 -5.58 10.44
N LEU A 127 14.80 -6.17 9.75
CA LEU A 127 16.02 -6.68 10.39
C LEU A 127 16.89 -5.54 10.95
N ARG A 128 16.99 -4.40 10.25
CA ARG A 128 17.69 -3.21 10.75
C ARG A 128 17.05 -2.68 12.03
N LEU A 129 15.72 -2.58 12.05
CA LEU A 129 14.98 -2.17 13.24
C LEU A 129 15.18 -3.13 14.42
N ALA A 130 15.44 -4.41 14.18
CA ALA A 130 15.65 -5.38 15.25
C ALA A 130 17.06 -5.37 15.86
N ILE A 131 18.03 -4.73 15.20
CA ILE A 131 19.41 -4.59 15.71
C ILE A 131 19.56 -3.31 16.54
N THR A 132 18.70 -2.31 16.33
CA THR A 132 18.70 -1.06 17.09
C THR A 132 18.11 -1.27 18.49
N GLU A 133 18.88 -0.98 19.54
CA GLU A 133 18.45 -1.13 20.95
C GLU A 133 17.25 -0.24 21.30
N ASP A 134 17.20 0.97 20.73
CA ASP A 134 16.07 1.91 20.80
C ASP A 134 15.32 1.98 19.47
N ALA A 135 14.86 0.83 18.97
CA ALA A 135 14.01 0.82 17.78
C ALA A 135 12.78 1.71 18.04
N PRO A 136 12.53 2.77 17.24
CA PRO A 136 11.39 3.65 17.40
C PRO A 136 10.12 2.91 16.95
N CYS A 137 9.65 2.06 17.85
CA CYS A 137 8.46 1.24 17.79
C CYS A 137 7.72 1.48 19.10
N PHE A 138 6.39 1.33 19.09
CA PHE A 138 5.60 1.49 20.32
C PHE A 138 6.03 0.57 21.46
N ASN A 139 6.61 -0.59 21.13
CA ASN A 139 7.22 -1.50 22.09
C ASN A 139 8.65 -1.82 21.62
N PRO A 140 9.68 -1.37 22.35
CA PRO A 140 11.09 -1.64 22.00
C PRO A 140 11.42 -3.14 21.89
N GLY A 141 10.77 -3.99 22.70
CA GLY A 141 11.00 -5.44 22.68
C GLY A 141 10.25 -6.21 21.59
N LEU A 142 9.38 -5.54 20.80
CA LEU A 142 8.59 -6.19 19.75
C LEU A 142 9.49 -6.78 18.66
N MET A 143 10.49 -6.01 18.23
CA MET A 143 11.35 -6.36 17.11
C MET A 143 12.26 -7.52 17.47
N THR A 144 12.90 -7.49 18.65
CA THR A 144 13.82 -8.54 19.13
C THR A 144 13.13 -9.90 19.23
N ASN A 145 11.87 -9.94 19.68
CA ASN A 145 11.13 -11.20 19.81
C ASN A 145 10.66 -11.75 18.45
N THR A 146 10.25 -10.87 17.54
CA THR A 146 9.69 -11.25 16.23
C THR A 146 10.78 -11.75 15.28
N THR A 147 11.98 -11.15 15.33
CA THR A 147 13.07 -11.50 14.42
C THR A 147 13.82 -12.77 14.81
N LYS A 148 13.69 -13.26 16.05
CA LYS A 148 14.34 -14.51 16.48
C LYS A 148 14.08 -15.68 15.52
N ARG A 149 12.83 -15.85 15.08
CA ARG A 149 12.45 -16.91 14.13
C ARG A 149 13.06 -16.70 12.74
N ILE A 150 13.16 -15.45 12.29
CA ILE A 150 13.78 -15.09 11.00
C ILE A 150 15.28 -15.40 11.05
N VAL A 151 15.94 -15.10 12.16
CA VAL A 151 17.35 -15.39 12.38
C VAL A 151 17.61 -16.90 12.42
N GLU A 152 16.77 -17.68 13.10
CA GLU A 152 16.87 -19.15 13.10
C GLU A 152 16.79 -19.73 11.68
N LEU A 153 15.84 -19.28 10.86
CA LEU A 153 15.72 -19.68 9.46
C LEU A 153 16.93 -19.26 8.61
N ALA A 154 17.45 -18.05 8.82
CA ALA A 154 18.63 -17.55 8.11
C ALA A 154 19.87 -18.44 8.38
N HIS A 155 20.08 -18.87 9.62
CA HIS A 155 21.16 -19.80 9.96
C HIS A 155 21.02 -21.16 9.27
N VAL A 156 19.79 -21.70 9.18
CA VAL A 156 19.54 -22.97 8.46
C VAL A 156 19.83 -22.84 6.98
N ILE A 157 19.42 -21.73 6.34
CA ILE A 157 19.71 -21.45 4.93
C ILE A 157 21.22 -21.31 4.71
N GLU A 158 21.92 -20.60 5.60
CA GLU A 158 23.38 -20.44 5.52
C GLU A 158 24.11 -21.79 5.64
N ALA A 159 23.70 -22.64 6.59
CA ALA A 159 24.26 -23.98 6.78
C ALA A 159 24.08 -24.84 5.52
N ARG A 160 22.87 -24.86 4.95
CA ARG A 160 22.57 -25.57 3.70
C ARG A 160 23.40 -25.06 2.53
N ASN A 161 23.52 -23.74 2.36
CA ASN A 161 24.30 -23.16 1.26
C ASN A 161 25.81 -23.47 1.39
N LYS A 162 26.33 -23.62 2.61
CA LYS A 162 27.71 -24.05 2.86
C LYS A 162 27.92 -25.52 2.48
N GLU A 163 26.96 -26.40 2.79
CA GLU A 163 26.98 -27.81 2.39
C GLU A 163 26.90 -27.98 0.86
N GLU A 164 26.03 -27.20 0.18
CA GLU A 164 25.93 -27.22 -1.29
C GLU A 164 27.23 -26.71 -1.95
N LYS A 165 27.88 -25.67 -1.40
CA LYS A 165 29.18 -25.17 -1.89
C LYS A 165 30.36 -26.11 -1.60
N ALA A 166 30.28 -26.97 -0.60
CA ALA A 166 31.33 -27.94 -0.29
C ALA A 166 31.26 -29.21 -1.17
N ASN A 167 30.12 -29.43 -1.84
CA ASN A 167 29.86 -30.58 -2.71
C ASN A 167 30.00 -30.27 -4.22
N VAL A 168 30.43 -29.04 -4.58
CA VAL A 168 30.76 -28.59 -5.95
C VAL A 168 32.26 -28.33 -6.02
#